data_AF-A0A662H9U3-F1
#
_entry.id   AF-A0A662H9U3-F1
#
_cell.length_a   1.000
_cell.length_b   1.000
_cell.length_c   1.000
_cell.angle_alpha   90.00
_cell.angle_beta   90.00
_cell.angle_gamma   90.00
#
_symmetry.space_group_name_H-M   'P 1'
#
loop_
_entity.id
_entity.type
_entity.pdbx_description
1 polymer ?
#
loop_
_entity_poly.entity_id
_entity_poly.type
_entity_poly.pdbx_seq_one_letter_code
_entity_poly.pdbx_strand_id
1 'polypeptide(L)'
;MHATLEYIGVTLSLIVMILVAQYSLAVFLRDTSHVREEQLYTIAERVMDKIVLTTGYPPDWGYNFTAYNATLQDFGLAMHGTHTPYLLDPDKVMRLANFTILPNPIYLNSSYIAKLLGLEDDYGFVLEMVPLLNQTIKVLRYYVVGAGHSTIKLPAKFKVILKNYYNMTVPSANVTGIFTLISVERGPGGSTLMDIEEIFTKSNITNIKGECILDFYDELLDFYSGVPPGLANKQYLAILLIHVNWYGFVSVNAYTETVEEAPATGYVFGNYIILEKDVSVIPRAAVLVKDEVIQAVPEYRSLFALTAIELVCNGTTPPENKPPCYIINSGRFTYRVYRVEYVEKLASHIFVIAQWRGQIISIVIDRMPQIKIKYGHYVEPANAVTLIRDARIFNYPYIIKLTLWRTVEG
;
A
#
# COMPACT_ATOMS: atom_id res chain seq x y z
N MET A 1 -20.33 -69.80 -44.35
CA MET A 1 -20.15 -68.46 -44.96
C MET A 1 -21.14 -67.42 -44.41
N HIS A 2 -22.37 -67.80 -44.05
CA HIS A 2 -23.33 -66.89 -43.39
C HIS A 2 -22.91 -66.45 -41.99
N ALA A 3 -22.53 -67.39 -41.12
CA ALA A 3 -22.14 -67.07 -39.73
C ALA A 3 -20.95 -66.10 -39.67
N THR A 4 -19.94 -66.27 -40.53
CA THR A 4 -18.76 -65.38 -40.59
C THR A 4 -19.11 -63.95 -41.00
N LEU A 5 -20.09 -63.75 -41.90
CA LEU A 5 -20.57 -62.42 -42.29
C LEU A 5 -21.39 -61.76 -41.18
N GLU A 6 -22.21 -62.53 -40.46
CA GLU A 6 -22.94 -62.04 -39.29
C GLU A 6 -21.99 -61.63 -38.16
N TYR A 7 -20.96 -62.43 -37.87
CA TYR A 7 -19.95 -62.07 -36.86
C TYR A 7 -19.20 -60.78 -37.21
N ILE A 8 -18.84 -60.58 -38.49
CA ILE A 8 -18.20 -59.33 -38.94
C ILE A 8 -19.17 -58.14 -38.78
N GLY A 9 -20.44 -58.32 -39.17
CA GLY A 9 -21.46 -57.26 -39.04
C GLY A 9 -21.73 -56.86 -37.58
N VAL A 10 -21.83 -57.83 -36.67
CA VAL A 10 -22.00 -57.59 -35.24
C VAL A 10 -20.78 -56.90 -34.64
N THR A 11 -19.56 -57.36 -34.98
CA THR A 11 -18.32 -56.77 -34.47
C THR A 11 -18.15 -55.33 -34.93
N LEU A 12 -18.45 -55.05 -36.21
CA LEU A 12 -18.37 -53.70 -36.76
C LEU A 12 -19.42 -52.76 -36.14
N SER A 13 -20.63 -53.25 -35.91
CA SER A 13 -21.69 -52.51 -35.21
C SER A 13 -21.29 -52.19 -33.76
N LEU A 14 -20.63 -53.13 -33.08
CA LEU A 14 -20.13 -52.93 -31.72
C LEU A 14 -19.03 -51.87 -31.67
N ILE A 15 -18.08 -51.91 -32.61
CA ILE A 15 -17.01 -50.90 -32.74
C ILE A 15 -17.61 -49.51 -33.00
N VAL A 16 -18.58 -49.41 -33.91
CA VAL A 16 -19.25 -48.12 -34.20
C VAL A 16 -19.98 -47.60 -32.97
N MET A 17 -20.69 -48.45 -32.22
CA MET A 17 -21.34 -48.03 -30.97
C MET A 17 -20.33 -47.53 -29.92
N ILE A 18 -19.19 -48.19 -29.78
CA ILE A 18 -18.14 -47.76 -28.85
C ILE A 18 -17.57 -46.40 -29.27
N LEU A 19 -17.32 -46.18 -30.57
CA LEU A 19 -16.81 -44.90 -31.08
C LEU A 19 -17.81 -43.77 -30.88
N VAL A 20 -19.11 -44.00 -31.13
CA VAL A 20 -20.17 -43.01 -30.88
C VAL A 20 -20.30 -42.70 -29.39
N ALA A 21 -20.23 -43.72 -28.52
CA ALA A 21 -20.27 -43.53 -27.07
C ALA A 21 -19.07 -42.71 -26.57
N GLN A 22 -17.86 -42.99 -27.06
CA GLN A 22 -16.66 -42.22 -26.72
C GLN A 22 -16.75 -40.78 -27.20
N TYR A 23 -17.22 -40.56 -28.43
CA TYR A 23 -17.41 -39.21 -28.97
C TYR A 23 -18.45 -38.42 -28.17
N SER A 24 -19.59 -39.03 -27.84
CA SER A 24 -20.62 -38.41 -27.02
C SER A 24 -20.11 -38.06 -25.62
N LEU A 25 -19.31 -38.94 -25.00
CA LEU A 25 -18.70 -38.69 -23.70
C LEU A 25 -17.71 -37.51 -23.78
N ALA A 26 -16.88 -37.44 -24.82
CA ALA A 26 -15.93 -36.35 -25.01
C ALA A 26 -16.63 -34.99 -25.20
N VAL A 27 -17.70 -34.94 -25.99
CA VAL A 27 -18.51 -33.72 -26.17
C VAL A 27 -19.16 -33.30 -24.85
N PHE A 28 -19.78 -34.24 -24.13
CA PHE A 28 -20.40 -33.95 -22.84
C PHE A 28 -19.40 -33.43 -21.80
N LEU A 29 -18.21 -34.03 -21.73
CA LEU A 29 -17.14 -33.58 -20.84
C LEU A 29 -16.65 -32.17 -21.18
N ARG A 30 -16.53 -31.85 -22.48
CA ARG A 30 -16.13 -30.50 -22.93
C ARG A 30 -17.20 -29.45 -22.64
N ASP A 31 -18.46 -29.77 -22.89
CA ASP A 31 -19.55 -28.82 -22.67
C ASP A 31 -19.76 -28.58 -21.17
N THR A 32 -19.61 -29.62 -20.34
CA THR A 32 -19.68 -29.46 -18.88
C THR A 32 -18.49 -28.68 -18.32
N SER A 33 -17.28 -28.81 -18.87
CA SER A 33 -16.14 -27.98 -18.46
C SER A 33 -16.36 -26.51 -18.82
N HIS A 34 -16.82 -26.21 -20.04
CA HIS A 34 -17.13 -24.85 -20.46
C HIS A 34 -18.22 -24.20 -19.60
N VAL A 35 -19.30 -24.94 -19.28
CA VAL A 35 -20.36 -24.42 -18.39
C VAL A 35 -19.81 -24.14 -16.98
N ARG A 36 -18.90 -24.98 -16.48
CA ARG A 36 -18.31 -24.77 -15.14
C ARG A 36 -17.40 -23.55 -15.09
N GLU A 37 -16.63 -23.31 -16.15
CA GLU A 37 -15.79 -22.12 -16.31
C GLU A 37 -16.61 -20.84 -16.41
N GLU A 38 -17.64 -20.81 -17.27
CA GLU A 38 -18.55 -19.67 -17.44
C GLU A 38 -19.29 -19.29 -16.14
N GLN A 39 -19.70 -20.30 -15.36
CA GLN A 39 -20.29 -20.08 -14.04
C GLN A 39 -19.28 -19.45 -13.07
N LEU A 40 -18.05 -19.94 -13.03
CA LEU A 40 -17.01 -19.40 -12.16
C LEU A 40 -16.63 -17.97 -12.57
N TYR A 41 -16.59 -17.69 -13.88
CA TYR A 41 -16.34 -16.35 -14.42
C TYR A 41 -17.44 -15.37 -13.99
N THR A 42 -18.71 -15.76 -14.11
CA THR A 42 -19.85 -14.94 -13.67
C THR A 42 -19.78 -14.61 -12.17
N ILE A 43 -19.35 -15.56 -11.34
CA ILE A 43 -19.18 -15.34 -9.91
C ILE A 43 -17.99 -14.43 -9.63
N ALA A 44 -16.86 -14.67 -10.30
CA ALA A 44 -15.67 -13.83 -10.16
C ALA A 44 -15.97 -12.37 -10.54
N GLU A 45 -16.72 -12.13 -11.61
CA GLU A 45 -17.14 -10.78 -12.01
C GLU A 45 -18.03 -10.12 -10.95
N ARG A 46 -19.06 -10.82 -10.45
CA ARG A 46 -19.92 -10.29 -9.38
C ARG A 46 -19.15 -9.96 -8.11
N VAL A 47 -18.18 -10.80 -7.73
CA VAL A 47 -17.33 -10.58 -6.56
C VAL A 47 -16.41 -9.39 -6.80
N MET A 48 -15.76 -9.31 -7.96
CA MET A 48 -14.90 -8.18 -8.32
C MET A 48 -15.69 -6.88 -8.30
N ASP A 49 -16.86 -6.83 -8.94
CA ASP A 49 -17.74 -5.67 -8.94
C ASP A 49 -18.19 -5.30 -7.53
N LYS A 50 -18.53 -6.29 -6.69
CA LYS A 50 -18.86 -6.05 -5.28
C LYS A 50 -17.70 -5.39 -4.55
N ILE A 51 -16.48 -5.90 -4.71
CA ILE A 51 -15.28 -5.36 -4.06
C ILE A 51 -15.01 -3.92 -4.50
N VAL A 52 -15.07 -3.62 -5.81
CA VAL A 52 -14.55 -2.36 -6.36
C VAL A 52 -15.61 -1.27 -6.56
N LEU A 53 -16.90 -1.64 -6.66
CA LEU A 53 -18.00 -0.71 -6.94
C LEU A 53 -18.92 -0.46 -5.74
N THR A 54 -18.86 -1.27 -4.69
CA THR A 54 -19.71 -1.08 -3.50
C THR A 54 -18.92 -0.53 -2.32
N THR A 55 -19.58 0.25 -1.47
CA THR A 55 -18.95 0.83 -0.27
C THR A 55 -18.91 -0.14 0.91
N GLY A 56 -19.68 -1.23 0.86
CA GLY A 56 -19.98 -2.05 2.04
C GLY A 56 -20.88 -1.34 3.05
N TYR A 57 -21.11 -1.97 4.20
CA TYR A 57 -21.95 -1.44 5.27
C TYR A 57 -21.36 -1.71 6.66
N PRO A 58 -21.14 -0.66 7.48
CA PRO A 58 -21.36 0.76 7.21
C PRO A 58 -20.46 1.32 6.10
N PRO A 59 -20.87 2.35 5.33
CA PRO A 59 -20.09 2.81 4.17
C PRO A 59 -18.68 3.34 4.46
N ASP A 60 -18.38 3.72 5.70
CA ASP A 60 -17.13 4.31 6.19
C ASP A 60 -16.38 3.40 7.17
N TRP A 61 -16.60 2.08 7.08
CA TRP A 61 -16.02 1.07 7.98
C TRP A 61 -14.48 1.07 8.06
N GLY A 62 -13.79 1.73 7.12
CA GLY A 62 -12.34 1.92 7.11
C GLY A 62 -11.83 2.96 8.12
N TYR A 63 -12.64 3.98 8.41
CA TYR A 63 -12.23 5.18 9.15
C TYR A 63 -12.26 4.98 10.67
N ASN A 64 -13.26 4.24 11.17
CA ASN A 64 -13.50 4.15 12.61
C ASN A 64 -12.58 3.12 13.28
N PHE A 65 -11.62 3.64 14.05
CA PHE A 65 -10.70 2.82 14.85
C PHE A 65 -11.35 2.16 16.07
N THR A 66 -12.37 2.79 16.65
CA THR A 66 -12.98 2.37 17.94
C THR A 66 -14.00 1.25 17.78
N ALA A 67 -14.69 1.22 16.64
CA ALA A 67 -15.60 0.15 16.27
C ALA A 67 -14.80 -0.97 15.58
N TYR A 68 -14.26 -1.89 16.39
CA TYR A 68 -13.70 -3.15 15.88
C TYR A 68 -14.76 -3.91 15.03
N ASN A 69 -14.32 -4.85 14.19
CA ASN A 69 -15.05 -5.63 13.17
C ASN A 69 -16.51 -6.08 13.46
N ALA A 70 -17.01 -5.99 14.70
CA ALA A 70 -18.35 -6.36 15.12
C ALA A 70 -19.49 -5.64 14.38
N THR A 71 -19.23 -4.49 13.73
CA THR A 71 -20.27 -3.73 13.02
C THR A 71 -20.29 -3.96 11.51
N LEU A 72 -19.30 -4.64 10.91
CA LEU A 72 -19.23 -4.81 9.46
C LEU A 72 -20.24 -5.88 9.00
N GLN A 73 -21.21 -5.49 8.19
CA GLN A 73 -22.24 -6.39 7.67
C GLN A 73 -22.04 -6.69 6.19
N ASP A 74 -21.40 -5.79 5.45
CA ASP A 74 -21.14 -5.97 4.04
C ASP A 74 -19.77 -5.43 3.63
N PHE A 75 -19.10 -6.12 2.71
CA PHE A 75 -17.76 -5.80 2.25
C PHE A 75 -17.78 -5.05 0.92
N GLY A 76 -17.04 -3.95 0.86
CA GLY A 76 -16.82 -3.17 -0.34
C GLY A 76 -15.76 -2.10 -0.09
N LEU A 77 -14.95 -1.80 -1.10
CA LEU A 77 -13.81 -0.88 -1.01
C LEU A 77 -14.05 0.46 -1.69
N ALA A 78 -15.19 0.65 -2.36
CA ALA A 78 -15.48 1.92 -3.01
C ALA A 78 -15.53 3.06 -1.99
N MET A 79 -15.07 4.23 -2.44
CA MET A 79 -15.09 5.47 -1.67
C MET A 79 -16.53 5.92 -1.42
N HIS A 80 -16.88 6.17 -0.17
CA HIS A 80 -18.21 6.67 0.18
C HIS A 80 -18.38 8.13 -0.26
N GLY A 81 -19.58 8.47 -0.77
CA GLY A 81 -19.94 9.83 -1.16
C GLY A 81 -19.35 10.31 -2.49
N THR A 82 -18.80 9.40 -3.31
CA THR A 82 -18.32 9.73 -4.66
C THR A 82 -19.15 9.01 -5.73
N HIS A 83 -19.31 9.63 -6.89
CA HIS A 83 -19.96 9.04 -8.05
C HIS A 83 -18.96 8.48 -9.07
N THR A 84 -17.67 8.51 -8.73
CA THR A 84 -16.59 8.03 -9.58
C THR A 84 -16.43 6.52 -9.39
N PRO A 85 -16.73 5.68 -10.40
CA PRO A 85 -16.52 4.25 -10.29
C PRO A 85 -15.03 3.94 -10.15
N TYR A 86 -14.71 2.81 -9.52
CA TYR A 86 -13.34 2.32 -9.30
C TYR A 86 -12.44 3.26 -8.46
N LEU A 87 -13.01 4.23 -7.75
CA LEU A 87 -12.31 4.99 -6.73
C LEU A 87 -12.43 4.27 -5.39
N LEU A 88 -11.31 3.81 -4.85
CA LEU A 88 -11.26 3.06 -3.62
C LEU A 88 -10.97 3.97 -2.42
N ASP A 89 -11.50 3.57 -1.27
CA ASP A 89 -11.24 4.22 0.00
C ASP A 89 -9.88 3.77 0.57
N PRO A 90 -8.90 4.67 0.73
CA PRO A 90 -7.57 4.35 1.26
C PRO A 90 -7.62 3.77 2.66
N ASP A 91 -8.55 4.22 3.51
CA ASP A 91 -8.63 3.79 4.90
C ASP A 91 -9.14 2.34 4.96
N LYS A 92 -10.09 1.97 4.08
CA LYS A 92 -10.53 0.57 3.93
C LYS A 92 -9.41 -0.33 3.41
N VAL A 93 -8.67 0.12 2.41
CA VAL A 93 -7.51 -0.63 1.86
C VAL A 93 -6.43 -0.82 2.93
N MET A 94 -6.19 0.20 3.76
CA MET A 94 -5.23 0.11 4.88
C MET A 94 -5.62 -0.97 5.90
N ARG A 95 -6.92 -1.21 6.13
CA ARG A 95 -7.40 -2.29 7.01
C ARG A 95 -7.10 -3.69 6.49
N LEU A 96 -6.79 -3.81 5.20
CA LEU A 96 -6.38 -5.05 4.54
C LEU A 96 -4.86 -5.27 4.55
N ALA A 97 -4.08 -4.24 4.87
CA ALA A 97 -2.63 -4.36 4.98
C ALA A 97 -2.26 -5.00 6.32
N ASN A 98 -1.34 -5.98 6.29
CA ASN A 98 -0.80 -6.61 7.48
C ASN A 98 0.72 -6.76 7.32
N PHE A 99 1.49 -5.89 7.98
CA PHE A 99 2.93 -5.84 7.82
C PHE A 99 3.60 -6.87 8.73
N THR A 100 4.68 -7.48 8.25
CA THR A 100 5.42 -8.50 9.00
C THR A 100 6.03 -7.96 10.29
N ILE A 101 6.55 -6.72 10.25
CA ILE A 101 7.25 -6.07 11.37
C ILE A 101 6.25 -5.55 12.41
N LEU A 102 5.16 -4.93 11.96
CA LEU A 102 4.09 -4.42 12.81
C LEU A 102 2.75 -4.95 12.29
N PRO A 103 2.17 -6.00 12.90
CA PRO A 103 0.88 -6.52 12.46
C PRO A 103 -0.24 -5.51 12.65
N ASN A 104 -1.22 -5.51 11.76
CA ASN A 104 -2.33 -4.56 11.84
C ASN A 104 -3.29 -4.91 12.99
N PRO A 105 -3.50 -4.02 13.98
CA PRO A 105 -4.34 -4.30 15.15
C PRO A 105 -5.84 -4.41 14.81
N ILE A 106 -6.28 -3.87 13.68
CA ILE A 106 -7.67 -3.92 13.21
C ILE A 106 -7.79 -4.67 11.88
N TYR A 107 -6.85 -5.58 11.62
CA TYR A 107 -6.79 -6.40 10.43
C TYR A 107 -8.11 -7.13 10.18
N LEU A 108 -8.55 -7.11 8.93
CA LEU A 108 -9.73 -7.87 8.50
C LEU A 108 -9.29 -9.25 8.01
N ASN A 109 -9.62 -10.27 8.79
CA ASN A 109 -9.26 -11.65 8.48
C ASN A 109 -9.91 -12.09 7.16
N SER A 110 -9.17 -12.80 6.31
CA SER A 110 -9.65 -13.33 5.03
C SER A 110 -10.86 -14.26 5.17
N SER A 111 -10.97 -15.05 6.24
CA SER A 111 -12.16 -15.87 6.51
C SER A 111 -13.41 -15.01 6.70
N TYR A 112 -13.26 -13.86 7.36
CA TYR A 112 -14.38 -12.95 7.57
C TYR A 112 -14.76 -12.22 6.27
N ILE A 113 -13.77 -11.85 5.45
CA ILE A 113 -14.01 -11.32 4.09
C ILE A 113 -14.77 -12.33 3.24
N ALA A 114 -14.37 -13.60 3.26
CA ALA A 114 -15.04 -14.66 2.50
C ALA A 114 -16.52 -14.77 2.86
N LYS A 115 -16.83 -14.74 4.17
CA LYS A 115 -18.20 -14.72 4.67
C LYS A 115 -19.01 -13.52 4.15
N LEU A 116 -18.44 -12.31 4.21
CA LEU A 116 -19.10 -11.09 3.74
C LEU A 116 -19.31 -11.06 2.22
N LEU A 117 -18.43 -11.72 1.47
CA LEU A 117 -18.55 -11.90 0.03
C LEU A 117 -19.48 -13.07 -0.36
N GLY A 118 -19.93 -13.88 0.60
CA GLY A 118 -20.74 -15.07 0.34
C GLY A 118 -19.95 -16.19 -0.36
N LEU A 119 -18.65 -16.27 -0.11
CA LEU A 119 -17.72 -17.24 -0.69
C LEU A 119 -17.30 -18.34 0.28
N GLU A 120 -17.72 -18.24 1.54
CA GLU A 120 -17.45 -19.24 2.57
C GLU A 120 -17.88 -20.64 2.10
N ASP A 121 -17.07 -21.65 2.40
CA ASP A 121 -17.25 -23.08 2.07
C ASP A 121 -17.13 -23.47 0.57
N ASP A 122 -17.62 -22.66 -0.36
CA ASP A 122 -17.72 -23.03 -1.78
C ASP A 122 -16.54 -22.56 -2.64
N TYR A 123 -15.89 -21.45 -2.27
CA TYR A 123 -14.85 -20.81 -3.09
C TYR A 123 -13.62 -20.39 -2.29
N GLY A 124 -12.45 -20.53 -2.92
CA GLY A 124 -11.22 -19.89 -2.47
C GLY A 124 -10.92 -18.65 -3.31
N PHE A 125 -10.24 -17.67 -2.72
CA PHE A 125 -9.83 -16.48 -3.47
C PHE A 125 -8.45 -15.95 -3.06
N VAL A 126 -7.80 -15.28 -4.01
CA VAL A 126 -6.64 -14.42 -3.80
C VAL A 126 -6.98 -13.04 -4.33
N LEU A 127 -6.91 -12.04 -3.45
CA LEU A 127 -7.07 -10.62 -3.80
C LEU A 127 -5.71 -9.94 -3.68
N GLU A 128 -5.19 -9.46 -4.80
CA GLU A 128 -3.95 -8.69 -4.89
C GLU A 128 -4.31 -7.26 -5.28
N MET A 129 -3.80 -6.27 -4.54
CA MET A 129 -3.88 -4.87 -4.94
C MET A 129 -2.51 -4.23 -4.84
N VAL A 130 -2.03 -3.70 -5.96
CA VAL A 130 -0.68 -3.14 -6.06
C VAL A 130 -0.69 -1.88 -6.93
N PRO A 131 0.22 -0.91 -6.67
CA PRO A 131 0.37 0.24 -7.54
C PRO A 131 0.74 -0.20 -8.96
N LEU A 132 0.23 0.52 -9.98
CA LEU A 132 0.58 0.25 -11.37
C LEU A 132 2.08 0.41 -11.64
N LEU A 133 2.70 1.39 -10.98
CA LEU A 133 4.12 1.71 -11.07
C LEU A 133 4.77 1.55 -9.69
N ASN A 134 5.74 0.66 -9.61
CA ASN A 134 6.55 0.42 -8.42
C ASN A 134 7.91 1.10 -8.55
N GLN A 135 8.36 1.72 -7.47
CA GLN A 135 9.58 2.52 -7.41
C GLN A 135 10.50 1.92 -6.36
N THR A 136 11.71 1.53 -6.77
CA THR A 136 12.76 1.10 -5.83
C THR A 136 13.80 2.20 -5.72
N ILE A 137 14.09 2.62 -4.49
CA ILE A 137 15.02 3.69 -4.18
C ILE A 137 16.28 3.06 -3.58
N LYS A 138 17.45 3.41 -4.11
CA LYS A 138 18.75 2.97 -3.58
C LYS A 138 19.64 4.18 -3.35
N VAL A 139 20.19 4.31 -2.15
CA VAL A 139 21.19 5.34 -1.86
C VAL A 139 22.52 4.93 -2.50
N LEU A 140 23.10 5.85 -3.28
CA LEU A 140 24.40 5.69 -3.94
C LEU A 140 25.52 6.41 -3.21
N ARG A 141 25.23 7.55 -2.58
CA ARG A 141 26.21 8.38 -1.89
C ARG A 141 25.58 9.09 -0.71
N TYR A 142 26.35 9.22 0.37
CA TYR A 142 26.01 10.02 1.54
C TYR A 142 26.83 11.32 1.54
N TYR A 143 26.19 12.41 1.97
CA TYR A 143 26.85 13.63 2.40
C TYR A 143 27.19 13.50 3.90
N VAL A 144 28.40 13.88 4.27
CA VAL A 144 28.93 13.65 5.62
C VAL A 144 29.33 15.00 6.20
N VAL A 145 28.77 15.33 7.35
CA VAL A 145 29.02 16.60 8.06
C VAL A 145 29.60 16.31 9.44
N GLY A 146 30.60 17.09 9.83
CA GLY A 146 31.26 16.99 11.13
C GLY A 146 32.49 16.07 11.13
N ALA A 147 33.07 15.89 12.32
CA ALA A 147 34.27 15.08 12.53
C ALA A 147 34.14 14.24 13.83
N GLY A 148 34.53 12.96 13.77
CA GLY A 148 34.53 12.07 14.93
C GLY A 148 33.14 11.59 15.37
N HIS A 149 32.84 11.64 16.67
CA HIS A 149 31.60 11.08 17.27
C HIS A 149 30.31 11.89 16.98
N SER A 150 30.41 13.03 16.29
CA SER A 150 29.28 13.90 15.91
C SER A 150 29.01 13.89 14.40
N THR A 151 29.47 12.84 13.70
CA THR A 151 29.33 12.74 12.25
C THR A 151 27.87 12.49 11.85
N ILE A 152 27.29 13.43 11.11
CA ILE A 152 25.96 13.30 10.50
C ILE A 152 26.15 12.72 9.10
N LYS A 153 25.42 11.65 8.78
CA LYS A 153 25.40 11.03 7.45
C LYS A 153 24.01 11.20 6.85
N LEU A 154 23.91 11.97 5.79
CA LEU A 154 22.66 12.18 5.06
C LEU A 154 22.74 11.52 3.69
N PRO A 155 21.72 10.77 3.25
CA PRO A 155 21.69 10.25 1.89
C PRO A 155 21.59 11.43 0.92
N ALA A 156 22.46 11.49 -0.09
CA ALA A 156 22.59 12.65 -0.98
C ALA A 156 22.35 12.30 -2.44
N LYS A 157 22.71 11.09 -2.86
CA LYS A 157 22.54 10.62 -4.23
C LYS A 157 21.71 9.35 -4.25
N PHE A 158 20.67 9.33 -5.07
CA PHE A 158 19.70 8.27 -5.13
C PHE A 158 19.60 7.71 -6.53
N LYS A 159 19.56 6.39 -6.65
CA LYS A 159 19.16 5.68 -7.85
C LYS A 159 17.71 5.25 -7.69
N VAL A 160 16.86 5.70 -8.60
CA VAL A 160 15.45 5.32 -8.67
C VAL A 160 15.29 4.33 -9.80
N ILE A 161 14.65 3.20 -9.52
CA ILE A 161 14.37 2.14 -10.49
C ILE A 161 12.86 2.00 -10.58
N LEU A 162 12.32 2.17 -11.78
CA LEU A 162 10.89 2.07 -12.06
C LEU A 162 10.54 0.80 -12.81
N LYS A 163 9.53 0.12 -12.29
CA LYS A 163 8.91 -1.04 -12.93
C LYS A 163 7.39 -0.91 -12.91
N ASN A 164 6.75 -1.41 -13.95
CA ASN A 164 5.29 -1.54 -13.93
C ASN A 164 4.86 -2.82 -13.20
N TYR A 165 3.54 -3.00 -13.07
CA TYR A 165 2.90 -4.20 -12.53
C TYR A 165 3.43 -5.51 -13.13
N TYR A 166 3.72 -5.53 -14.44
CA TYR A 166 4.26 -6.69 -15.15
C TYR A 166 5.78 -6.88 -14.96
N ASN A 167 6.40 -6.17 -14.02
CA ASN A 167 7.84 -6.19 -13.73
C ASN A 167 8.72 -5.74 -14.92
N MET A 168 8.13 -5.04 -15.90
CA MET A 168 8.83 -4.45 -17.04
C MET A 168 9.39 -3.08 -16.67
N THR A 169 10.56 -2.74 -17.20
CA THR A 169 11.20 -1.45 -16.97
C THR A 169 10.42 -0.33 -17.64
N VAL A 170 10.33 0.82 -16.98
CA VAL A 170 9.54 1.97 -17.45
C VAL A 170 10.48 3.10 -17.91
N PRO A 171 10.83 3.17 -19.19
CA PRO A 171 11.67 4.24 -19.73
C PRO A 171 10.87 5.53 -19.96
N SER A 172 11.60 6.65 -20.04
CA SER A 172 11.05 7.97 -20.35
C SER A 172 10.00 8.47 -19.37
N ALA A 173 9.98 7.97 -18.13
CA ALA A 173 9.16 8.50 -17.06
C ALA A 173 9.85 9.70 -16.42
N ASN A 174 9.10 10.77 -16.16
CA ASN A 174 9.62 11.93 -15.43
C ASN A 174 9.57 11.64 -13.93
N VAL A 175 10.74 11.62 -13.29
CA VAL A 175 10.91 11.36 -11.87
C VAL A 175 11.35 12.63 -11.20
N THR A 176 10.51 13.16 -10.32
CA THR A 176 10.79 14.34 -9.50
C THR A 176 11.00 13.89 -8.05
N GLY A 177 12.20 14.11 -7.52
CA GLY A 177 12.49 13.93 -6.11
C GLY A 177 12.37 15.25 -5.37
N ILE A 178 11.68 15.20 -4.23
CA ILE A 178 11.54 16.29 -3.28
C ILE A 178 12.26 15.85 -2.02
N PHE A 179 13.42 16.44 -1.80
CA PHE A 179 14.28 16.16 -0.68
C PHE A 179 14.05 17.21 0.40
N THR A 180 13.52 16.80 1.54
CA THR A 180 13.22 17.66 2.67
C THR A 180 14.24 17.42 3.77
N LEU A 181 14.89 18.50 4.20
CA LEU A 181 15.78 18.50 5.34
C LEU A 181 15.04 19.01 6.57
N ILE A 182 14.95 18.15 7.58
CA ILE A 182 14.29 18.45 8.85
C ILE A 182 15.37 18.56 9.91
N SER A 183 15.31 19.61 10.73
CA SER A 183 16.12 19.69 11.94
C SER A 183 15.27 19.36 13.17
N VAL A 184 15.93 18.75 14.15
CA VAL A 184 15.36 18.45 15.46
C VAL A 184 16.33 18.93 16.51
N GLU A 185 15.84 19.81 17.40
CA GLU A 185 16.64 20.42 18.45
C GLU A 185 15.98 20.37 19.81
N ARG A 186 16.77 20.40 20.88
CA ARG A 186 16.24 20.52 22.25
C ARG A 186 16.00 22.00 22.54
N GLY A 187 14.74 22.40 22.55
CA GLY A 187 14.29 23.72 22.96
C GLY A 187 14.36 23.95 24.48
N PRO A 188 14.16 25.22 24.91
CA PRO A 188 14.21 25.61 26.31
C PRO A 188 13.11 24.90 27.13
N GLY A 189 13.47 24.42 28.33
CA GLY A 189 12.53 23.68 29.19
C GLY A 189 12.39 22.18 28.85
N GLY A 190 13.22 21.65 27.94
CA GLY A 190 13.23 20.22 27.58
C GLY A 190 12.22 19.85 26.50
N SER A 191 11.53 20.81 25.90
CA SER A 191 10.69 20.60 24.72
C SER A 191 11.55 20.39 23.48
N THR A 192 11.41 19.28 22.78
CA THR A 192 12.03 19.14 21.46
C THR A 192 11.27 19.99 20.44
N LEU A 193 11.99 20.70 19.58
CA LEU A 193 11.45 21.47 18.46
C LEU A 193 11.86 20.80 17.16
N MET A 194 11.00 20.89 16.16
CA MET A 194 11.26 20.43 14.81
C MET A 194 10.97 21.57 13.85
N ASP A 195 11.86 21.74 12.88
CA ASP A 195 11.65 22.69 11.80
C ASP A 195 11.99 22.05 10.45
N ILE A 196 11.30 22.52 9.41
CA ILE A 196 11.63 22.18 8.02
C ILE A 196 12.61 23.24 7.57
N GLU A 197 13.90 22.88 7.52
CA GLU A 197 14.96 23.84 7.22
C GLU A 197 15.01 24.18 5.74
N GLU A 198 14.97 23.15 4.88
CA GLU A 198 15.04 23.33 3.43
C GLU A 198 14.30 22.23 2.65
N ILE A 199 13.83 22.59 1.47
CA ILE A 199 13.20 21.66 0.51
C ILE A 199 13.88 21.80 -0.84
N PHE A 200 14.63 20.77 -1.25
CA PHE A 200 15.25 20.70 -2.56
C PHE A 200 14.39 19.89 -3.53
N THR A 201 14.32 20.33 -4.78
CA THR A 201 13.59 19.60 -5.82
C THR A 201 14.50 19.34 -7.01
N LYS A 202 14.57 18.09 -7.45
CA LYS A 202 15.29 17.67 -8.66
C LYS A 202 14.39 16.79 -9.50
N SER A 203 14.42 16.96 -10.81
CA SER A 203 13.74 16.08 -11.76
C SER A 203 14.73 15.43 -12.71
N ASN A 204 14.52 14.17 -13.04
CA ASN A 204 15.27 13.46 -14.06
C ASN A 204 14.37 12.45 -14.78
N ILE A 205 14.78 12.00 -15.97
CA ILE A 205 14.00 11.06 -16.79
C ILE A 205 14.63 9.68 -16.71
N THR A 206 13.82 8.63 -16.65
CA THR A 206 14.33 7.26 -16.67
C THR A 206 14.91 6.85 -18.03
N ASN A 207 16.04 6.16 -18.00
CA ASN A 207 16.69 5.59 -19.18
C ASN A 207 15.94 4.33 -19.68
N ILE A 208 16.47 3.68 -20.73
CA ILE A 208 15.93 2.43 -21.30
C ILE A 208 15.79 1.27 -20.29
N LYS A 209 16.56 1.29 -19.20
CA LYS A 209 16.50 0.30 -18.12
C LYS A 209 15.48 0.69 -17.03
N GLY A 210 14.73 1.78 -17.20
CA GLY A 210 13.82 2.30 -16.21
C GLY A 210 14.52 2.93 -15.00
N GLU A 211 15.78 3.35 -15.15
CA GLU A 211 16.59 3.89 -14.05
C GLU A 211 16.85 5.39 -14.23
N CYS A 212 16.81 6.16 -13.14
CA CYS A 212 17.31 7.52 -13.12
C CYS A 212 18.12 7.79 -11.84
N ILE A 213 18.88 8.88 -11.84
CA ILE A 213 19.68 9.32 -10.70
C ILE A 213 19.23 10.71 -10.30
N LEU A 214 18.96 10.89 -9.02
CA LEU A 214 18.71 12.17 -8.39
C LEU A 214 19.89 12.48 -7.46
N ASP A 215 20.55 13.60 -7.69
CA ASP A 215 21.74 14.03 -6.94
C ASP A 215 21.43 15.36 -6.26
N PHE A 216 21.48 15.34 -4.93
CA PHE A 216 21.25 16.48 -4.05
C PHE A 216 22.54 16.89 -3.31
N TYR A 217 23.69 16.36 -3.73
CA TYR A 217 24.96 16.57 -3.02
C TYR A 217 25.38 18.04 -3.00
N ASP A 218 25.21 18.74 -4.12
CA ASP A 218 25.60 20.15 -4.24
C ASP A 218 24.66 21.06 -3.44
N GLU A 219 23.36 20.76 -3.43
CA GLU A 219 22.37 21.48 -2.59
C GLU A 219 22.67 21.34 -1.10
N LEU A 220 23.05 20.13 -0.67
CA LEU A 220 23.49 19.91 0.71
C LEU A 220 24.79 20.65 1.01
N LEU A 221 25.75 20.66 0.08
CA LEU A 221 26.99 21.41 0.24
C LEU A 221 26.73 22.91 0.41
N ASP A 222 25.87 23.48 -0.44
CA ASP A 222 25.49 24.88 -0.41
C ASP A 222 24.77 25.22 0.90
N PHE A 223 23.79 24.40 1.31
CA PHE A 223 23.09 24.56 2.59
C PHE A 223 24.08 24.59 3.76
N TYR A 224 24.92 23.57 3.91
CA TYR A 224 25.86 23.50 5.03
C TYR A 224 26.99 24.53 4.96
N SER A 225 27.28 25.10 3.80
CA SER A 225 28.22 26.23 3.69
C SER A 225 27.69 27.51 4.32
N GLY A 226 26.36 27.71 4.32
CA GLY A 226 25.69 28.85 4.94
C GLY A 226 25.38 28.65 6.43
N VAL A 227 25.48 27.43 6.94
CA VAL A 227 25.18 27.07 8.34
C VAL A 227 26.38 27.44 9.22
N PRO A 228 26.23 28.35 10.22
CA PRO A 228 27.33 28.75 11.08
C PRO A 228 27.93 27.57 11.88
N PRO A 229 29.26 27.56 12.11
CA PRO A 229 29.93 26.56 12.94
C PRO A 229 29.55 26.76 14.42
N GLY A 230 28.39 26.24 14.80
CA GLY A 230 27.80 26.38 16.14
C GLY A 230 26.49 25.60 16.34
N LEU A 231 25.86 25.10 15.28
CA LEU A 231 24.65 24.27 15.31
C LEU A 231 24.90 22.80 15.69
N ALA A 232 25.94 22.54 16.49
CA ALA A 232 26.32 21.21 17.00
C ALA A 232 25.23 20.53 17.86
N ASN A 233 24.11 21.20 18.12
CA ASN A 233 22.98 20.69 18.90
C ASN A 233 21.76 20.30 18.06
N LYS A 234 21.73 20.58 16.75
CA LYS A 234 20.64 20.16 15.86
C LYS A 234 20.97 18.81 15.24
N GLN A 235 20.05 17.86 15.36
CA GLN A 235 20.08 16.62 14.56
C GLN A 235 19.32 16.87 13.26
N TYR A 236 19.85 16.36 12.14
CA TYR A 236 19.22 16.51 10.82
C TYR A 236 18.72 15.16 10.33
N LEU A 237 17.52 15.17 9.75
CA LEU A 237 16.87 14.04 9.11
C LEU A 237 16.57 14.40 7.66
N ALA A 238 16.77 13.44 6.77
CA ALA A 238 16.48 13.59 5.36
C ALA A 238 15.29 12.73 4.98
N ILE A 239 14.30 13.35 4.35
CA ILE A 239 13.15 12.67 3.77
C ILE A 239 13.17 12.90 2.27
N LEU A 240 13.08 11.84 1.49
CA LEU A 240 12.94 11.91 0.04
C LEU A 240 11.56 11.42 -0.37
N LEU A 241 10.74 12.31 -0.91
CA LEU A 241 9.53 11.94 -1.64
C LEU A 241 9.87 11.84 -3.12
N ILE A 242 9.37 10.82 -3.79
CA ILE A 242 9.51 10.64 -5.23
C ILE A 242 8.13 10.68 -5.84
N HIS A 243 7.98 11.56 -6.83
CA HIS A 243 6.82 11.66 -7.68
C HIS A 243 7.20 11.29 -9.10
N VAL A 244 6.47 10.34 -9.68
CA VAL A 244 6.71 9.82 -11.02
C VAL A 244 5.50 10.15 -11.88
N ASN A 245 5.74 10.69 -13.07
CA ASN A 245 4.73 10.83 -14.11
C ASN A 245 5.21 10.11 -15.38
N TRP A 246 4.44 9.11 -15.81
CA TRP A 246 4.67 8.37 -17.04
C TRP A 246 3.42 8.44 -17.92
N TYR A 247 3.43 9.33 -18.91
CA TYR A 247 2.31 9.56 -19.85
C TYR A 247 0.94 9.75 -19.15
N GLY A 248 0.92 10.43 -18.00
CA GLY A 248 -0.30 10.68 -17.24
C GLY A 248 -0.57 9.65 -16.13
N PHE A 249 0.17 8.53 -16.08
CA PHE A 249 0.17 7.65 -14.91
C PHE A 249 1.07 8.22 -13.84
N VAL A 250 0.48 8.57 -12.70
CA VAL A 250 1.18 9.14 -11.55
C VAL A 250 1.46 8.07 -10.52
N SER A 251 2.64 8.07 -9.90
CA SER A 251 2.95 7.23 -8.74
C SER A 251 3.83 7.99 -7.78
N VAL A 252 3.66 7.74 -6.48
CA VAL A 252 4.50 8.33 -5.44
C VAL A 252 5.08 7.26 -4.53
N ASN A 253 6.28 7.51 -4.04
CA ASN A 253 6.93 6.69 -3.02
C ASN A 253 7.77 7.59 -2.12
N ALA A 254 8.08 7.13 -0.93
CA ALA A 254 8.89 7.84 0.03
C ALA A 254 10.09 7.00 0.49
N TYR A 255 11.19 7.68 0.79
CA TYR A 255 12.37 7.11 1.40
C TYR A 255 12.79 7.94 2.60
N THR A 256 13.18 7.25 3.65
CA THR A 256 13.90 7.83 4.76
C THR A 256 14.95 6.86 5.25
N GLU A 257 16.06 7.39 5.76
CA GLU A 257 17.02 6.57 6.47
C GLU A 257 16.41 6.14 7.82
N THR A 258 16.43 4.84 8.12
CA THR A 258 16.02 4.30 9.42
C THR A 258 17.14 3.43 9.97
N VAL A 259 17.29 3.44 11.29
CA VAL A 259 18.29 2.63 11.98
C VAL A 259 17.91 1.16 11.84
N GLU A 260 18.90 0.27 11.71
CA GLU A 260 18.67 -1.17 11.67
C GLU A 260 17.87 -1.63 12.90
N GLU A 261 16.86 -2.49 12.69
CA GLU A 261 15.88 -2.94 13.70
C GLU A 261 14.88 -1.87 14.21
N ALA A 262 15.01 -0.60 13.82
CA ALA A 262 14.03 0.40 14.19
C ALA A 262 12.69 0.16 13.47
N PRO A 263 11.56 0.48 14.11
CA PRO A 263 10.26 0.43 13.46
C PRO A 263 10.22 1.47 12.33
N ALA A 264 10.27 0.99 11.10
CA ALA A 264 10.28 1.85 9.89
C ALA A 264 8.87 2.14 9.36
N THR A 265 7.83 1.52 9.91
CA THR A 265 6.45 1.60 9.41
C THR A 265 5.43 1.83 10.52
N GLY A 266 4.23 2.24 10.13
CA GLY A 266 3.08 2.45 11.02
C GLY A 266 1.76 2.30 10.26
N TYR A 267 0.66 2.54 10.96
CA TYR A 267 -0.67 2.57 10.36
C TYR A 267 -1.37 3.90 10.61
N VAL A 268 -2.25 4.28 9.68
CA VAL A 268 -3.15 5.43 9.84
C VAL A 268 -4.57 4.96 9.57
N PHE A 269 -5.47 5.23 10.52
CA PHE A 269 -6.90 4.95 10.40
C PHE A 269 -7.69 6.18 10.82
N GLY A 270 -8.31 6.84 9.86
CA GLY A 270 -8.90 8.15 10.07
C GLY A 270 -7.89 9.13 10.66
N ASN A 271 -8.17 9.65 11.86
CA ASN A 271 -7.30 10.62 12.54
C ASN A 271 -6.35 9.97 13.57
N TYR A 272 -6.16 8.65 13.51
CA TYR A 272 -5.32 7.91 14.44
C TYR A 272 -4.07 7.37 13.74
N ILE A 273 -2.91 7.62 14.34
CA ILE A 273 -1.62 7.06 13.96
C ILE A 273 -1.28 5.95 14.94
N ILE A 274 -0.90 4.79 14.44
CA ILE A 274 -0.51 3.63 15.25
C ILE A 274 0.93 3.28 14.97
N LEU A 275 1.71 3.25 16.04
CA LEU A 275 3.13 2.90 16.03
C LEU A 275 3.40 1.78 17.04
N GLU A 276 4.58 1.21 16.96
CA GLU A 276 5.09 0.31 17.99
C GLU A 276 5.21 1.02 19.35
N LYS A 277 4.93 0.32 20.46
CA LYS A 277 4.92 0.91 21.82
C LYS A 277 6.22 1.62 22.20
N ASP A 278 7.35 1.05 21.81
CA ASP A 278 8.67 1.54 22.20
C ASP A 278 9.08 2.80 21.43
N VAL A 279 8.24 3.25 20.49
CA VAL A 279 8.37 4.51 19.78
C VAL A 279 7.67 5.62 20.56
N SER A 280 8.43 6.66 20.89
CA SER A 280 7.88 7.93 21.40
C SER A 280 7.99 8.99 20.32
N VAL A 281 6.87 9.59 19.90
CA VAL A 281 6.88 10.65 18.89
C VAL A 281 7.47 11.95 19.48
N ILE A 282 8.49 12.50 18.82
CA ILE A 282 9.24 13.67 19.28
C ILE A 282 9.64 14.53 18.07
N PRO A 283 9.25 15.82 18.03
CA PRO A 283 8.29 16.49 18.91
C PRO A 283 6.89 15.87 18.78
N ARG A 284 5.89 16.37 19.52
CA ARG A 284 4.49 15.93 19.37
C ARG A 284 3.89 16.40 18.04
N ALA A 285 4.50 16.04 16.91
CA ALA A 285 4.08 16.42 15.59
C ALA A 285 4.32 15.30 14.56
N ALA A 286 3.51 15.30 13.51
CA ALA A 286 3.71 14.48 12.31
C ALA A 286 3.73 15.39 11.09
N VAL A 287 4.56 15.09 10.09
CA VAL A 287 4.57 15.79 8.80
C VAL A 287 3.66 15.06 7.84
N LEU A 288 2.59 15.72 7.43
CA LEU A 288 1.76 15.26 6.34
C LEU A 288 2.31 15.76 5.01
N VAL A 289 2.31 14.88 4.02
CA VAL A 289 2.51 15.26 2.63
C VAL A 289 1.15 15.49 2.00
N LYS A 290 0.76 16.75 1.79
CA LYS A 290 -0.44 17.08 1.00
C LYS A 290 -0.08 17.04 -0.47
N ASP A 291 -0.75 16.21 -1.27
CA ASP A 291 -0.69 16.31 -2.73
C ASP A 291 -1.76 17.33 -3.18
N GLU A 292 -1.34 18.51 -3.62
CA GLU A 292 -2.24 19.44 -4.31
C GLU A 292 -2.12 19.18 -5.80
N VAL A 293 -3.12 18.49 -6.35
CA VAL A 293 -3.25 18.29 -7.79
C VAL A 293 -3.63 19.63 -8.41
N ILE A 294 -2.63 20.45 -8.74
CA ILE A 294 -2.83 21.64 -9.56
C ILE A 294 -2.82 21.17 -11.02
N GLN A 295 -4.01 20.82 -11.53
CA GLN A 295 -4.25 20.96 -12.96
C GLN A 295 -4.18 22.46 -13.30
N ALA A 296 -3.14 22.84 -14.04
CA ALA A 296 -2.96 24.12 -14.74
C ALA A 296 -2.39 25.34 -13.96
N VAL A 297 -1.18 25.26 -13.39
CA VAL A 297 -0.29 26.43 -13.22
C VAL A 297 1.19 26.00 -13.33
N PRO A 298 2.07 26.69 -14.08
CA PRO A 298 3.44 26.25 -14.38
C PRO A 298 4.47 26.71 -13.34
N GLU A 299 4.11 26.77 -12.05
CA GLU A 299 5.06 27.04 -10.96
C GLU A 299 5.30 25.77 -10.15
N TYR A 300 6.37 25.06 -10.51
CA TYR A 300 6.80 23.75 -10.01
C TYR A 300 7.27 23.72 -8.54
N ARG A 301 6.87 24.69 -7.70
CA ARG A 301 7.29 24.79 -6.29
C ARG A 301 6.25 24.31 -5.27
N SER A 302 5.02 24.00 -5.68
CA SER A 302 3.93 23.66 -4.74
C SER A 302 3.04 22.51 -5.21
N LEU A 303 3.61 21.37 -5.61
CA LEU A 303 2.82 20.15 -5.83
C LEU A 303 2.60 19.36 -4.53
N PHE A 304 3.50 19.53 -3.55
CA PHE A 304 3.36 18.89 -2.24
C PHE A 304 3.54 19.89 -1.11
N ALA A 305 2.47 20.19 -0.37
CA ALA A 305 2.57 21.00 0.85
C ALA A 305 2.89 20.09 2.03
N LEU A 306 4.10 20.21 2.57
CA LEU A 306 4.47 19.57 3.83
C LEU A 306 3.85 20.37 4.97
N THR A 307 2.94 19.76 5.71
CA THR A 307 2.29 20.42 6.86
C THR A 307 2.64 19.64 8.12
N ALA A 308 3.28 20.30 9.08
CA ALA A 308 3.43 19.75 10.42
C ALA A 308 2.09 19.83 11.16
N ILE A 309 1.63 18.72 11.72
CA ILE A 309 0.40 18.64 12.50
C ILE A 309 0.74 18.20 13.92
N GLU A 310 0.17 18.89 14.91
CA GLU A 310 0.36 18.56 16.31
C GLU A 310 -0.40 17.29 16.73
N LEU A 311 0.20 16.52 17.63
CA LEU A 311 -0.41 15.36 18.26
C LEU A 311 -1.17 15.78 19.50
N VAL A 312 -2.47 15.47 19.50
CA VAL A 312 -3.36 15.74 20.62
C VAL A 312 -3.18 14.60 21.64
N CYS A 313 -2.28 14.77 22.61
CA CYS A 313 -2.15 13.84 23.76
C CYS A 313 -2.84 14.34 25.04
N ASN A 314 -3.38 15.57 25.07
CA ASN A 314 -4.06 16.14 26.24
C ASN A 314 -5.57 16.23 25.99
N GLY A 315 -6.36 15.49 26.75
CA GLY A 315 -7.81 15.58 26.77
C GLY A 315 -8.43 14.54 27.69
N THR A 316 -9.15 15.00 28.72
CA THR A 316 -9.89 14.21 29.70
C THR A 316 -11.16 13.55 29.14
N THR A 317 -11.44 13.70 27.84
CA THR A 317 -12.62 13.13 27.19
C THR A 317 -12.25 12.54 25.83
N PRO A 318 -11.88 11.25 25.78
CA PRO A 318 -11.99 10.49 24.55
C PRO A 318 -13.47 10.36 24.13
N PRO A 319 -13.77 10.07 22.85
CA PRO A 319 -15.04 9.40 22.55
C PRO A 319 -15.04 8.10 23.38
N GLU A 320 -15.98 8.04 24.32
CA GLU A 320 -16.24 7.00 25.31
C GLU A 320 -15.12 5.93 25.49
N ASN A 321 -14.29 6.17 26.52
CA ASN A 321 -13.45 5.20 27.26
C ASN A 321 -11.95 5.01 26.97
N LYS A 322 -11.26 5.70 26.03
CA LYS A 322 -9.77 5.59 25.94
C LYS A 322 -9.05 6.91 25.57
N PRO A 323 -8.33 7.58 26.51
CA PRO A 323 -7.69 8.87 26.25
C PRO A 323 -6.64 8.77 25.12
N PRO A 324 -6.36 9.85 24.37
CA PRO A 324 -5.33 9.82 23.32
C PRO A 324 -3.95 9.46 23.88
N CYS A 325 -3.10 8.81 23.06
CA CYS A 325 -1.76 8.34 23.45
C CYS A 325 -1.78 7.10 24.37
N TYR A 326 -2.84 6.29 24.28
CA TYR A 326 -2.98 5.02 24.99
C TYR A 326 -2.27 3.85 24.30
N ILE A 327 -2.07 2.78 25.07
CA ILE A 327 -1.45 1.55 24.60
C ILE A 327 -2.53 0.51 24.31
N ILE A 328 -2.49 -0.10 23.12
CA ILE A 328 -3.28 -1.28 22.81
C ILE A 328 -2.41 -2.50 23.00
N ASN A 329 -2.91 -3.48 23.75
CA ASN A 329 -2.33 -4.80 23.84
C ASN A 329 -3.12 -5.74 22.92
N SER A 330 -2.49 -6.25 21.86
CA SER A 330 -3.06 -7.30 21.02
C SER A 330 -2.12 -8.50 21.00
N GLY A 331 -2.43 -9.50 21.82
CA GLY A 331 -1.57 -10.67 22.03
C GLY A 331 -0.19 -10.27 22.55
N ARG A 332 0.88 -10.64 21.83
CA ARG A 332 2.27 -10.30 22.16
C ARG A 332 2.70 -8.89 21.75
N PHE A 333 1.90 -8.19 20.96
CA PHE A 333 2.25 -6.88 20.41
C PHE A 333 1.59 -5.78 21.21
N THR A 334 2.38 -4.73 21.47
CA THR A 334 1.92 -3.53 22.13
C THR A 334 2.07 -2.34 21.20
N TYR A 335 0.97 -1.64 20.97
CA TYR A 335 0.88 -0.50 20.07
C TYR A 335 0.70 0.77 20.87
N ARG A 336 1.25 1.88 20.39
CA ARG A 336 0.91 3.20 20.89
C ARG A 336 0.09 3.94 19.84
N VAL A 337 -1.08 4.44 20.28
CA VAL A 337 -2.05 5.11 19.41
C VAL A 337 -2.01 6.59 19.67
N TYR A 338 -1.66 7.36 18.65
CA TYR A 338 -1.67 8.81 18.68
C TYR A 338 -2.87 9.34 17.91
N ARG A 339 -3.43 10.47 18.36
CA ARG A 339 -4.49 11.18 17.64
C ARG A 339 -3.88 12.46 17.05
N VAL A 340 -4.10 12.65 15.76
CA VAL A 340 -3.81 13.92 15.08
C VAL A 340 -5.08 14.76 14.99
N GLU A 341 -4.92 16.07 14.88
CA GLU A 341 -6.03 17.01 14.70
C GLU A 341 -6.87 16.64 13.46
N TYR A 342 -6.19 16.45 12.33
CA TYR A 342 -6.78 15.96 11.10
C TYR A 342 -5.75 15.17 10.28
N VAL A 343 -6.20 14.28 9.41
CA VAL A 343 -5.41 13.72 8.33
C VAL A 343 -5.97 14.25 7.03
N GLU A 344 -5.12 14.93 6.25
CA GLU A 344 -5.50 15.45 4.94
C GLU A 344 -5.98 14.30 4.04
N LYS A 345 -7.11 14.51 3.36
CA LYS A 345 -7.80 13.44 2.66
C LYS A 345 -6.94 12.87 1.55
N LEU A 346 -6.16 13.70 0.85
CA LEU A 346 -5.29 13.30 -0.26
C LEU A 346 -3.84 13.00 0.15
N ALA A 347 -3.54 12.94 1.44
CA ALA A 347 -2.19 12.62 1.89
C ALA A 347 -1.84 11.17 1.55
N SER A 348 -0.84 10.97 0.69
CA SER A 348 -0.34 9.65 0.29
C SER A 348 0.61 9.06 1.34
N HIS A 349 1.41 9.90 1.97
CA HIS A 349 2.40 9.52 2.97
C HIS A 349 2.31 10.42 4.20
N ILE A 350 2.59 9.82 5.35
CA ILE A 350 2.70 10.53 6.63
C ILE A 350 4.07 10.20 7.22
N PHE A 351 4.85 11.22 7.51
CA PHE A 351 6.15 11.07 8.17
C PHE A 351 6.02 11.42 9.63
N VAL A 352 6.39 10.50 10.51
CA VAL A 352 6.36 10.73 11.94
C VAL A 352 7.79 10.77 12.45
N ILE A 353 8.19 11.92 13.01
CA ILE A 353 9.51 12.06 13.63
C ILE A 353 9.42 11.55 15.06
N ALA A 354 10.19 10.54 15.38
CA ALA A 354 10.09 9.84 16.65
C ALA A 354 11.45 9.57 17.25
N GLN A 355 11.46 9.16 18.51
CA GLN A 355 12.62 8.68 19.22
C GLN A 355 12.42 7.20 19.55
N TRP A 356 13.44 6.41 19.24
CA TRP A 356 13.52 4.99 19.56
C TRP A 356 14.88 4.68 20.18
N ARG A 357 14.89 4.07 21.37
CA ARG A 357 16.10 3.77 22.16
C ARG A 357 17.08 4.96 22.28
N GLY A 358 16.54 6.19 22.36
CA GLY A 358 17.32 7.42 22.50
C GLY A 358 17.75 8.08 21.19
N GLN A 359 17.63 7.41 20.03
CA GLN A 359 17.94 7.95 18.72
C GLN A 359 16.70 8.52 18.03
N ILE A 360 16.86 9.63 17.31
CA ILE A 360 15.78 10.22 16.53
C ILE A 360 15.70 9.49 15.18
N ILE A 361 14.50 9.08 14.82
CA ILE A 361 14.18 8.35 13.59
C ILE A 361 12.98 9.00 12.92
N SER A 362 12.84 8.78 11.62
CA SER A 362 11.64 9.12 10.85
C SER A 362 10.93 7.84 10.42
N ILE A 363 9.65 7.77 10.71
CA ILE A 363 8.79 6.64 10.35
C ILE A 363 7.95 7.04 9.16
N VAL A 364 7.93 6.22 8.12
CA VAL A 364 7.10 6.45 6.94
C VAL A 364 5.85 5.60 7.06
N ILE A 365 4.70 6.25 6.95
CA ILE A 365 3.41 5.57 6.83
C ILE A 365 2.88 5.81 5.42
N ASP A 366 2.96 4.79 4.59
CA ASP A 366 2.38 4.76 3.25
C ASP A 366 0.88 4.46 3.37
N ARG A 367 0.01 5.31 2.81
CA ARG A 367 -1.45 5.12 2.78
C ARG A 367 -1.95 4.34 1.56
N MET A 368 -1.04 3.84 0.73
CA MET A 368 -1.32 3.01 -0.45
C MET A 368 -0.53 1.71 -0.37
N PRO A 369 -0.90 0.81 0.55
CA PRO A 369 -0.14 -0.40 0.79
C PRO A 369 -0.35 -1.40 -0.36
N GLN A 370 0.68 -2.21 -0.62
CA GLN A 370 0.52 -3.42 -1.40
C GLN A 370 -0.17 -4.48 -0.54
N ILE A 371 -1.27 -5.04 -1.03
CA ILE A 371 -2.01 -6.08 -0.32
C ILE A 371 -2.05 -7.38 -1.12
N LYS A 372 -1.99 -8.48 -0.39
CA LYS A 372 -2.24 -9.83 -0.90
C LYS A 372 -2.97 -10.62 0.17
N ILE A 373 -4.27 -10.82 -0.04
CA ILE A 373 -5.13 -11.57 0.86
C ILE A 373 -5.45 -12.89 0.21
N LYS A 374 -5.43 -13.96 1.00
CA LYS A 374 -5.77 -15.31 0.56
C LYS A 374 -6.77 -15.94 1.51
N TYR A 375 -7.79 -16.57 0.93
CA TYR A 375 -8.72 -17.45 1.62
C TYR A 375 -8.78 -18.80 0.90
N GLY A 376 -8.80 -19.88 1.67
CA GLY A 376 -8.74 -21.26 1.17
C GLY A 376 -7.31 -21.78 0.95
N HIS A 377 -7.21 -23.10 0.78
CA HIS A 377 -5.98 -23.72 0.29
C HIS A 377 -5.86 -23.41 -1.20
N TYR A 378 -4.67 -22.93 -1.61
CA TYR A 378 -4.37 -22.62 -3.00
C TYR A 378 -3.21 -23.52 -3.36
N VAL A 379 -3.54 -24.68 -3.89
CA VAL A 379 -2.58 -25.59 -4.52
C VAL A 379 -2.81 -25.51 -6.02
N GLU A 380 -2.41 -24.39 -6.64
CA GLU A 380 -2.54 -24.11 -8.09
C GLU A 380 -3.75 -24.81 -8.74
N PRO A 381 -4.97 -24.38 -8.36
CA PRO A 381 -6.19 -25.13 -8.68
C PRO A 381 -6.31 -25.36 -10.18
N ALA A 382 -6.75 -26.57 -10.55
CA ALA A 382 -6.82 -26.99 -11.96
C ALA A 382 -7.67 -26.03 -12.82
N ASN A 383 -8.70 -25.43 -12.20
CA ASN A 383 -9.52 -24.38 -12.79
C ASN A 383 -9.53 -23.16 -11.86
N ALA A 384 -9.05 -22.01 -12.38
CA ALA A 384 -9.10 -20.74 -11.67
C ALA A 384 -9.44 -19.63 -12.66
N VAL A 385 -10.31 -18.71 -12.25
CA VAL A 385 -10.58 -17.49 -13.00
C VAL A 385 -9.79 -16.35 -12.38
N THR A 386 -9.02 -15.64 -13.21
CA THR A 386 -8.31 -14.44 -12.79
C THR A 386 -8.87 -13.23 -13.52
N LEU A 387 -9.36 -12.26 -12.76
CA LEU A 387 -9.82 -10.97 -13.25
C LEU A 387 -8.86 -9.87 -12.83
N ILE A 388 -8.61 -8.94 -13.73
CA ILE A 388 -7.80 -7.74 -13.48
C ILE A 388 -8.66 -6.51 -13.76
N ARG A 389 -8.62 -5.54 -12.84
CA ARG A 389 -9.29 -4.25 -12.96
C ARG A 389 -8.34 -3.13 -12.57
N ASP A 390 -8.47 -2.02 -13.29
CA ASP A 390 -7.79 -0.77 -12.96
C ASP A 390 -8.70 0.03 -12.03
N ALA A 391 -8.14 0.47 -10.92
CA ALA A 391 -8.80 1.31 -9.94
C ALA A 391 -7.90 2.48 -9.55
N ARG A 392 -8.41 3.37 -8.71
CA ARG A 392 -7.64 4.50 -8.18
C ARG A 392 -7.76 4.54 -6.66
N ILE A 393 -6.64 4.80 -6.00
CA ILE A 393 -6.60 5.26 -4.61
C ILE A 393 -6.10 6.70 -4.69
N PHE A 394 -6.87 7.67 -4.20
CA PHE A 394 -6.67 9.09 -4.51
C PHE A 394 -6.68 9.32 -6.03
N ASN A 395 -5.56 9.77 -6.61
CA ASN A 395 -5.35 9.90 -8.06
C ASN A 395 -4.33 8.88 -8.61
N TYR A 396 -3.90 7.91 -7.81
CA TYR A 396 -2.87 6.96 -8.21
C TYR A 396 -3.51 5.67 -8.75
N PRO A 397 -3.10 5.21 -9.94
CA PRO A 397 -3.60 4.01 -10.56
C PRO A 397 -3.13 2.77 -9.79
N TYR A 398 -4.08 1.90 -9.51
CA TYR A 398 -3.92 0.66 -8.76
C TYR A 398 -4.45 -0.50 -9.58
N ILE A 399 -3.72 -1.60 -9.60
CA ILE A 399 -4.15 -2.85 -10.22
C ILE A 399 -4.77 -3.72 -9.15
N ILE A 400 -6.03 -4.11 -9.36
CA ILE A 400 -6.75 -5.08 -8.54
C ILE A 400 -6.83 -6.38 -9.31
N LYS A 401 -6.27 -7.44 -8.76
CA LYS A 401 -6.33 -8.78 -9.31
C LYS A 401 -7.06 -9.70 -8.34
N LEU A 402 -8.15 -10.30 -8.83
CA LEU A 402 -8.90 -11.32 -8.11
C LEU A 402 -8.72 -12.65 -8.83
N THR A 403 -8.16 -13.63 -8.14
CA THR A 403 -8.15 -15.02 -8.59
C THR A 403 -9.14 -15.82 -7.74
N LEU A 404 -10.11 -16.47 -8.36
CA LEU A 404 -11.17 -17.24 -7.72
C LEU A 404 -11.14 -18.70 -8.22
N TRP A 405 -11.35 -19.65 -7.32
CA TRP A 405 -11.48 -21.08 -7.63
C TRP A 405 -12.50 -21.75 -6.73
N ARG A 406 -12.99 -22.93 -7.11
CA ARG A 406 -13.89 -23.73 -6.26
C ARG A 406 -13.08 -24.50 -5.22
N THR A 407 -13.58 -24.62 -3.99
CA THR A 407 -12.87 -25.36 -2.91
C THR A 407 -12.61 -26.82 -3.24
N VAL A 408 -13.48 -27.45 -4.04
CA VAL A 408 -13.30 -28.83 -4.53
C VAL A 408 -12.15 -29.00 -5.54
N GLU A 409 -11.57 -27.91 -6.04
CA GLU A 409 -10.51 -27.90 -7.08
C GLU A 409 -9.14 -27.41 -6.55
N GLY A 410 -9.04 -26.98 -5.28
CA GLY A 410 -7.87 -26.26 -4.74
C GLY A 410 -7.19 -26.85 -3.51
#